data_AF-A0A383D8W6-F1
#
_entry.id   AF-A0A383D8W6-F1
#
_cell.length_a   1.000
_cell.length_b   1.000
_cell.length_c   1.000
_cell.angle_alpha   90.00
_cell.angle_beta   90.00
_cell.angle_gamma   90.00
#
_symmetry.space_group_name_H-M   'P 1'
#
loop_
_entity.id
_entity.type
_entity.pdbx_description
1 polymer ?
#
loop_
_entity_poly.entity_id
_entity_poly.type
_entity_poly.pdbx_seq_one_letter_code
_entity_poly.pdbx_strand_id
1 'polypeptide(L)'
;MSREIKRNGILAGGNWIVDQVKTVDVFPQRETLANILSQSQGGGGSPYNLVVNLAKLGAKFPLEGVGLVGKDALGEYILADLERYKIDARNIKVTPKAPTSYTDVMTEVDTGRRTFFHCRGAN
;
A
#
# COMPACT_ATOMS: atom_id res chain seq x y z
N MET A 1 29.68 31.23 0.86
CA MET A 1 28.34 31.15 1.48
C MET A 1 27.61 29.96 0.90
N SER A 2 27.42 28.89 1.69
CA SER A 2 26.58 27.76 1.31
C SER A 2 25.14 28.26 1.17
N ARG A 3 24.54 28.06 0.00
CA ARG A 3 23.14 28.39 -0.26
C ARG A 3 22.28 27.47 0.61
N GLU A 4 21.60 28.03 1.60
CA GLU A 4 20.74 27.26 2.50
C GLU A 4 19.60 26.64 1.68
N ILE A 5 19.61 25.31 1.53
CA ILE A 5 18.59 24.59 0.78
C ILE A 5 17.32 24.58 1.64
N LYS A 6 16.42 25.52 1.37
CA LYS A 6 15.09 25.55 2.00
C LYS A 6 14.29 24.36 1.48
N ARG A 7 14.23 23.28 2.27
CA ARG A 7 13.40 22.10 1.97
C ARG A 7 11.93 22.50 1.91
N ASN A 8 11.20 21.97 0.95
CA ASN A 8 9.75 22.11 0.83
C ASN A 8 9.12 20.74 0.50
N GLY A 9 7.87 20.54 0.90
CA GLY A 9 7.14 19.29 0.62
C GLY A 9 7.09 18.31 1.79
N ILE A 10 6.59 17.11 1.50
CA ILE A 10 6.39 16.02 2.46
C ILE A 10 7.10 14.77 1.94
N LEU A 11 7.95 14.20 2.78
CA LEU A 11 8.53 12.88 2.61
C LEU A 11 7.83 11.92 3.57
N ALA A 12 7.29 10.83 3.02
CA ALA A 12 6.61 9.79 3.79
C ALA A 12 7.42 8.49 3.77
N GLY A 13 7.88 8.07 4.94
CA GLY A 13 8.66 6.84 5.13
C GLY A 13 7.96 5.83 6.01
N GLY A 14 8.08 4.55 5.69
CA GLY A 14 7.51 3.46 6.46
C GLY A 14 7.03 2.31 5.58
N ASN A 15 5.93 1.67 5.99
CA ASN A 15 5.46 0.43 5.38
C ASN A 15 4.64 0.70 4.10
N TRP A 16 5.00 0.02 3.03
CA TRP A 16 4.34 0.07 1.73
C TRP A 16 3.60 -1.24 1.51
N ILE A 17 2.26 -1.19 1.62
CA ILE A 17 1.42 -2.38 1.72
C ILE A 17 0.45 -2.42 0.54
N VAL A 18 0.09 -3.60 0.06
CA VAL A 18 -1.10 -3.77 -0.79
C VAL A 18 -2.16 -4.55 -0.01
N ASP A 19 -3.35 -3.98 0.14
CA ASP A 19 -4.49 -4.66 0.75
C ASP A 19 -5.24 -5.43 -0.35
N GLN A 20 -5.26 -6.75 -0.23
CA GLN A 20 -5.98 -7.67 -1.11
C GLN A 20 -7.33 -8.00 -0.49
N VAL A 21 -8.36 -7.29 -0.91
CA VAL A 21 -9.71 -7.40 -0.34
C VAL A 21 -10.48 -8.51 -1.05
N LYS A 22 -10.96 -9.46 -0.26
CA LYS A 22 -11.84 -10.55 -0.69
C LYS A 22 -13.18 -10.36 0.00
N THR A 23 -14.23 -10.15 -0.79
CA THR A 23 -15.61 -10.17 -0.27
C THR A 23 -16.05 -11.62 -0.17
N VAL A 24 -16.45 -12.06 1.02
CA VAL A 24 -16.82 -13.45 1.31
C VAL A 24 -18.27 -13.54 1.80
N ASP A 25 -18.89 -14.69 1.60
CA ASP A 25 -20.22 -14.99 2.16
C ASP A 25 -20.20 -15.07 3.69
N VAL A 26 -19.16 -15.69 4.26
CA VAL A 26 -18.99 -15.84 5.72
C VAL A 26 -17.50 -15.88 6.08
N PHE A 27 -17.15 -15.47 7.30
CA PHE A 27 -15.85 -15.84 7.86
C PHE A 27 -15.94 -17.25 8.46
N PRO A 28 -15.27 -18.25 7.85
CA PRO A 28 -15.52 -19.65 8.20
C PRO A 28 -15.04 -19.96 9.62
N GLN A 29 -15.76 -20.86 10.29
CA GLN A 29 -15.22 -21.53 11.46
C GLN A 29 -14.01 -22.38 11.05
N ARG A 30 -13.16 -22.75 12.01
CA ARG A 30 -12.02 -23.65 11.74
C ARG A 30 -12.53 -24.92 11.05
N GLU A 31 -11.78 -25.37 10.05
CA GLU A 31 -12.07 -26.59 9.28
C GLU A 31 -13.35 -26.54 8.42
N THR A 32 -13.90 -25.34 8.16
CA THR A 32 -15.03 -25.12 7.24
C THR A 32 -14.65 -24.27 6.03
N LEU A 33 -15.52 -24.26 5.00
CA LEU A 33 -15.31 -23.54 3.74
C LEU A 33 -16.18 -22.27 3.68
N ALA A 34 -15.65 -21.22 3.05
CA ALA A 34 -16.36 -20.01 2.66
C ALA A 34 -16.08 -19.70 1.18
N ASN A 35 -17.00 -18.98 0.53
CA ASN A 35 -16.85 -18.60 -0.88
C ASN A 35 -16.37 -17.15 -1.01
N ILE A 36 -15.43 -16.92 -1.93
CA ILE A 36 -15.06 -15.57 -2.36
C ILE A 36 -16.03 -15.13 -3.44
N LEU A 37 -16.79 -14.07 -3.16
CA LEU A 37 -17.80 -13.50 -4.05
C LEU A 37 -17.22 -12.45 -4.99
N SER A 38 -16.24 -11.68 -4.51
CA SER A 38 -15.50 -10.71 -5.33
C SER A 38 -14.11 -10.42 -4.77
N GLN A 39 -13.24 -9.91 -5.63
CA GLN A 39 -11.86 -9.57 -5.28
C GLN A 39 -11.54 -8.16 -5.76
N SER A 40 -10.82 -7.41 -4.94
CA SER A 40 -10.27 -6.11 -5.29
C SER A 40 -8.94 -5.90 -4.56
N GLN A 41 -8.17 -4.93 -5.01
CA GLN A 41 -6.93 -4.54 -4.34
C GLN A 41 -6.83 -3.03 -4.23
N GLY A 42 -6.13 -2.56 -3.20
CA GLY A 42 -5.80 -1.15 -3.01
C GLY A 42 -4.44 -1.02 -2.33
N GLY A 43 -3.71 0.04 -2.64
CA GLY A 43 -2.51 0.37 -1.88
C GLY A 43 -2.85 0.80 -0.46
N GLY A 44 -1.92 0.55 0.45
CA GLY A 44 -2.08 0.76 1.88
C GLY A 44 -0.74 1.01 2.57
N GLY A 45 -0.82 1.12 3.90
CA GLY A 45 0.28 1.63 4.71
C GLY A 45 0.24 3.16 4.82
N SER A 46 0.63 3.66 5.99
CA SER A 46 0.52 5.09 6.33
C SER A 46 1.22 6.01 5.30
N PRO A 47 2.44 5.70 4.82
CA PRO A 47 3.12 6.54 3.82
C PRO A 47 2.37 6.61 2.49
N TYR A 48 1.98 5.45 1.93
CA TYR A 48 1.22 5.38 0.68
C TYR A 48 -0.09 6.16 0.80
N ASN A 49 -0.86 5.91 1.87
CA ASN A 49 -2.13 6.60 2.09
C ASN A 49 -1.96 8.11 2.19
N LEU A 50 -0.95 8.58 2.89
CA LEU A 50 -0.68 10.00 3.06
C LEU A 50 -0.37 10.68 1.71
N VAL A 51 0.63 10.18 0.99
CA VAL A 51 1.12 10.84 -0.24
C VAL A 51 0.11 10.73 -1.38
N VAL A 52 -0.53 9.57 -1.56
CA VAL A 52 -1.54 9.38 -2.62
C VAL A 52 -2.78 10.23 -2.35
N ASN A 53 -3.25 10.31 -1.11
CA ASN A 53 -4.43 11.14 -0.80
C ASN A 53 -4.13 12.63 -0.93
N LEU A 54 -2.96 13.11 -0.50
CA LEU A 54 -2.55 14.50 -0.71
C LEU A 54 -2.45 14.85 -2.20
N ALA A 55 -1.89 13.95 -3.02
CA ALA A 55 -1.84 14.14 -4.47
C ALA A 55 -3.26 14.23 -5.07
N LYS A 56 -4.17 13.32 -4.68
CA LYS A 56 -5.59 13.34 -5.11
C LYS A 56 -6.33 14.60 -4.68
N LEU A 57 -6.01 15.16 -3.51
CA LEU A 57 -6.56 16.41 -3.00
C LEU A 57 -5.96 17.66 -3.67
N GLY A 58 -5.00 17.49 -4.59
CA GLY A 58 -4.41 18.60 -5.35
C GLY A 58 -3.29 19.33 -4.63
N ALA A 59 -2.55 18.65 -3.74
CA ALA A 59 -1.34 19.21 -3.14
C ALA A 59 -0.39 19.74 -4.22
N LYS A 60 0.03 21.00 -4.06
CA LYS A 60 0.92 21.70 -5.01
C LYS A 60 2.39 21.68 -4.57
N PHE A 61 2.67 21.17 -3.38
CA PHE A 61 4.02 21.00 -2.85
C PHE A 61 4.55 19.60 -3.17
N PRO A 62 5.89 19.40 -3.23
CA PRO A 62 6.46 18.09 -3.55
C PRO A 62 6.06 17.00 -2.55
N LEU A 63 5.85 15.79 -3.08
CA LEU A 63 5.56 14.58 -2.31
C LEU A 63 6.58 13.51 -2.68
N GLU A 64 7.12 12.83 -1.67
CA GLU A 64 8.15 11.81 -1.84
C GLU A 64 7.87 10.59 -0.95
N GLY A 65 8.15 9.40 -1.47
CA GLY A 65 8.09 8.14 -0.76
C GLY A 65 9.48 7.56 -0.46
N VAL A 66 9.64 7.01 0.74
CA VAL A 66 10.83 6.25 1.15
C VAL A 66 10.43 4.90 1.74
N GLY A 67 11.07 3.83 1.29
CA GLY A 67 10.86 2.51 1.87
C GLY A 67 11.36 1.38 0.99
N LEU A 68 10.82 0.18 1.21
CA LEU A 68 11.23 -1.04 0.53
C LEU A 68 10.00 -1.81 0.05
N VAL A 69 10.02 -2.24 -1.21
CA VAL A 69 9.04 -3.15 -1.80
C VAL A 69 9.73 -4.38 -2.38
N GLY A 70 8.98 -5.48 -2.52
CA GLY A 70 9.48 -6.68 -3.17
C GLY A 70 9.60 -6.50 -4.69
N LYS A 71 10.46 -7.32 -5.31
CA LYS A 71 10.55 -7.44 -6.77
C LYS A 71 9.42 -8.35 -7.28
N ASP A 72 8.20 -7.85 -7.18
CA ASP A 72 6.96 -8.57 -7.53
C ASP A 72 5.88 -7.61 -8.04
N ALA A 73 4.76 -8.18 -8.49
CA ALA A 73 3.64 -7.43 -9.06
C ALA A 73 2.99 -6.44 -8.08
N LEU A 74 3.08 -6.69 -6.77
CA LEU A 74 2.54 -5.78 -5.75
C LEU A 74 3.46 -4.56 -5.56
N GLY A 75 4.77 -4.77 -5.64
CA GLY A 75 5.76 -3.69 -5.65
C GLY A 75 5.62 -2.84 -6.91
N GLU A 76 5.46 -3.48 -8.07
CA GLU A 76 5.18 -2.80 -9.34
C GLU A 76 3.89 -1.98 -9.28
N TYR A 77 2.83 -2.52 -8.67
CA TYR A 77 1.56 -1.80 -8.46
C TYR A 77 1.75 -0.51 -7.64
N ILE A 78 2.51 -0.56 -6.54
CA ILE A 78 2.79 0.62 -5.71
C ILE A 78 3.58 1.66 -6.52
N LEU A 79 4.64 1.24 -7.22
CA LEU A 79 5.49 2.15 -7.99
C LEU A 79 4.72 2.81 -9.14
N ALA A 80 3.86 2.05 -9.84
CA ALA A 80 3.03 2.56 -10.91
C ALA A 80 2.01 3.61 -10.41
N ASP A 81 1.43 3.41 -9.22
CA ASP A 81 0.53 4.39 -8.64
C ASP A 81 1.27 5.67 -8.23
N LEU A 82 2.46 5.56 -7.64
CA LEU A 82 3.26 6.74 -7.30
C LEU A 82 3.65 7.54 -8.54
N GLU A 83 4.03 6.87 -9.63
CA GLU A 83 4.29 7.50 -10.92
C GLU A 83 3.03 8.21 -11.46
N ARG A 84 1.88 7.53 -11.45
CA ARG A 84 0.60 8.07 -11.90
C ARG A 84 0.22 9.36 -11.16
N TYR A 85 0.48 9.42 -9.85
CA TYR A 85 0.19 10.59 -9.02
C TYR A 85 1.35 11.59 -8.93
N LYS A 86 2.43 11.41 -9.72
CA LYS A 86 3.62 12.27 -9.76
C LYS A 86 4.31 12.42 -8.39
N ILE A 87 4.33 11.35 -7.62
CA ILE A 87 5.00 11.26 -6.32
C ILE A 87 6.41 10.69 -6.54
N ASP A 88 7.41 11.35 -5.96
CA ASP A 88 8.80 10.93 -6.12
C ASP A 88 9.08 9.62 -5.38
N ALA A 89 9.44 8.57 -6.11
CA ALA A 89 9.73 7.25 -5.57
C ALA A 89 11.22 6.88 -5.63
N ARG A 90 12.15 7.81 -5.89
CA ARG A 90 13.59 7.52 -6.03
C ARG A 90 14.21 6.82 -4.80
N ASN A 91 13.60 7.03 -3.64
CA ASN A 91 14.00 6.45 -2.37
C ASN A 91 13.15 5.25 -1.93
N ILE A 92 12.25 4.76 -2.78
CA ILE A 92 11.67 3.43 -2.65
C ILE A 92 12.59 2.43 -3.33
N LYS A 93 13.14 1.49 -2.56
CA LYS A 93 14.02 0.44 -3.06
C LYS A 93 13.22 -0.81 -3.37
N VAL A 94 13.71 -1.60 -4.31
CA VAL A 94 13.13 -2.88 -4.71
C VAL A 94 14.09 -3.99 -4.28
N THR A 95 13.59 -5.02 -3.60
CA THR A 95 14.39 -6.16 -3.13
C THR A 95 13.90 -7.50 -3.67
N PRO A 96 14.78 -8.40 -4.14
CA PRO A 96 14.41 -9.77 -4.44
C PRO A 96 14.38 -10.69 -3.20
N LYS A 97 14.73 -10.18 -2.01
CA LYS A 97 14.93 -11.01 -0.80
C LYS A 97 13.64 -11.27 -0.01
N ALA A 98 12.59 -10.51 -0.28
CA ALA A 98 11.29 -10.62 0.40
C ALA A 98 10.19 -10.10 -0.54
N PRO A 99 8.94 -10.60 -0.42
CA PRO A 99 7.82 -10.05 -1.16
C PRO A 99 7.43 -8.67 -0.63
N THR A 100 6.71 -7.88 -1.43
CA THR A 100 6.03 -6.67 -0.97
C THR A 100 5.06 -7.02 0.15
N SER A 101 4.99 -6.19 1.19
CA SER A 101 4.03 -6.39 2.28
C SER A 101 2.60 -6.34 1.73
N TYR A 102 1.74 -7.21 2.25
CA TYR A 102 0.33 -7.21 1.87
C TYR A 102 -0.55 -7.63 3.03
N THR A 103 -1.83 -7.30 2.93
CA THR A 103 -2.85 -7.76 3.87
C THR A 103 -3.98 -8.40 3.10
N ASP A 104 -4.26 -9.67 3.36
CA ASP A 104 -5.51 -10.28 2.95
C ASP A 104 -6.63 -9.79 3.87
N VAL A 105 -7.65 -9.18 3.29
CA VAL A 105 -8.80 -8.63 4.01
C VAL A 105 -10.04 -9.43 3.64
N MET A 106 -10.50 -10.28 4.56
CA MET A 106 -11.75 -11.02 4.39
C MET A 106 -12.89 -10.12 4.86
N THR A 107 -13.76 -9.69 3.95
CA THR A 107 -14.92 -8.83 4.25
C THR A 107 -16.21 -9.60 4.06
N GLU A 108 -16.96 -9.84 5.13
CA GLU A 108 -18.26 -10.53 5.07
C GLU A 108 -19.30 -9.61 4.39
N VAL A 109 -19.95 -10.10 3.33
CA VAL A 109 -20.85 -9.28 2.48
C VAL A 109 -22.07 -8.74 3.26
N ASP A 110 -22.63 -9.54 4.17
CA ASP A 110 -23.88 -9.19 4.86
C ASP A 110 -23.66 -8.25 6.06
N THR A 111 -22.48 -8.29 6.68
CA THR A 111 -22.20 -7.55 7.93
C THR A 111 -21.16 -6.46 7.78
N GLY A 112 -20.33 -6.51 6.72
CA GLY A 112 -19.17 -5.64 6.55
C GLY A 112 -18.04 -5.90 7.55
N ARG A 113 -18.11 -6.94 8.39
CA ARG A 113 -17.04 -7.31 9.30
C ARG A 113 -15.79 -7.72 8.54
N ARG A 114 -14.63 -7.40 9.12
CA ARG A 114 -13.33 -7.59 8.47
C ARG A 114 -12.37 -8.38 9.35
N THR A 115 -11.75 -9.38 8.75
CA THR A 115 -10.62 -10.12 9.33
C THR A 115 -9.38 -9.95 8.46
N PHE A 116 -8.23 -9.75 9.09
CA PHE A 116 -6.99 -9.34 8.42
C PHE A 116 -5.89 -10.38 8.64
N PHE A 117 -5.28 -10.85 7.55
CA PHE A 117 -4.07 -11.65 7.58
C PHE A 117 -2.95 -10.85 6.93
N HIS A 118 -1.92 -10.53 7.70
CA HIS A 118 -0.88 -9.61 7.24
C HIS A 118 0.45 -10.33 7.00
N CYS A 119 1.01 -10.16 5.80
CA CYS A 119 2.36 -10.55 5.47
C CYS A 119 3.29 -9.33 5.61
N ARG A 120 4.24 -9.41 6.55
CA ARG A 120 5.21 -8.33 6.80
C ARG A 120 6.10 -8.05 5.59
N GLY A 121 6.48 -9.07 4.82
CA GLY A 121 7.22 -8.90 3.56
C GLY A 121 8.48 -8.03 3.73
N ALA A 122 8.66 -7.07 2.83
CA ALA A 122 9.80 -6.17 2.78
C ALA A 122 9.80 -5.04 3.84
N ASN A 123 8.82 -4.98 4.75
CA ASN A 123 8.69 -3.91 5.77
C ASN A 123 8.70 -4.43 7.21
#